data_AF-U3U3P1-F1
#
_entry.id   AF-U3U3P1-F1
#
_cell.length_a   1.000
_cell.length_b   1.000
_cell.length_c   1.000
_cell.angle_alpha   90.00
_cell.angle_beta   90.00
_cell.angle_gamma   90.00
#
_symmetry.space_group_name_H-M   'P 1'
#
loop_
_entity.id
_entity.type
_entity.pdbx_description
1 polymer ?
#
loop_
_entity_poly.entity_id
_entity_poly.type
_entity_poly.pdbx_seq_one_letter_code
_entity_poly.pdbx_strand_id
1 'polypeptide(L)'
;MNPSRLFILRPVATILLMVGVLIAGLFAYRFLSTSALPQVDYPTIQVTTLYFGASPDVMASSVTSPLERQLGQMAGLSQMTSASSGGSSIITLKFSLDLSLDVAEQEVQTAINAANNLLPDDLPNPPTYKKVNPADSAVITLAASSDTLPLTEVQDLVNTRVALKLSQINGVGMMTLAGGHQPAIRVQMDPKALAAHKLSLEDVNTLIANSNVNGSKGGFDSKYHSVTIDANDQLRTAAEYGNLILT
;
A
#
# COMPACT_ATOMS: atom_id res chain seq x y z
N MET A 1 1.07 49.22 -42.25
CA MET A 1 0.40 49.65 -41.00
C MET A 1 1.44 49.68 -39.89
N ASN A 2 1.78 50.84 -39.33
CA ASN A 2 2.76 50.94 -38.24
C ASN A 2 2.02 50.82 -36.89
N PRO A 3 2.16 49.69 -36.15
CA PRO A 3 1.49 49.50 -34.87
C PRO A 3 1.89 50.57 -33.83
N SER A 4 3.12 51.10 -33.94
CA SER A 4 3.69 52.11 -33.04
C SER A 4 2.94 53.45 -33.06
N ARG A 5 2.31 53.80 -34.20
CA ARG A 5 1.66 55.11 -34.36
C ARG A 5 0.48 55.31 -33.40
N LEU A 6 -0.26 54.24 -33.09
CA LEU A 6 -1.42 54.31 -32.19
C LEU A 6 -1.02 54.58 -30.74
N PHE A 7 0.09 53.99 -30.29
CA PHE A 7 0.62 54.15 -28.94
C PHE A 7 1.26 55.54 -28.73
N ILE A 8 1.89 56.11 -29.77
CA ILE A 8 2.50 57.45 -29.71
C ILE A 8 1.42 58.56 -29.66
N LEU A 9 0.33 58.41 -30.42
CA LEU A 9 -0.73 59.42 -30.49
C LEU A 9 -1.70 59.39 -29.29
N ARG A 10 -1.68 58.34 -28.47
CA ARG A 10 -2.55 58.19 -27.28
C ARG A 10 -1.73 57.87 -26.02
N PRO A 11 -0.96 58.83 -25.48
CA PRO A 11 -0.06 58.60 -24.35
C PRO A 11 -0.81 58.18 -23.08
N VAL A 12 -1.97 58.79 -22.78
CA VAL A 12 -2.78 58.45 -21.60
C VAL A 12 -3.33 57.02 -21.66
N ALA A 13 -3.87 56.62 -22.82
CA ALA A 13 -4.39 55.27 -23.01
C ALA A 13 -3.28 54.21 -22.91
N THR A 14 -2.09 54.54 -23.41
CA THR A 14 -0.92 53.65 -23.34
C THR A 14 -0.42 53.46 -21.91
N ILE A 15 -0.42 54.53 -21.09
CA ILE A 15 -0.06 54.45 -19.67
C ILE A 15 -1.08 53.58 -18.91
N LEU A 16 -2.38 53.81 -19.10
CA LEU A 16 -3.42 53.00 -18.45
C LEU A 16 -3.35 51.53 -18.84
N LEU A 17 -3.06 51.24 -20.11
CA LEU A 17 -2.85 49.87 -20.60
C LEU A 17 -1.64 49.22 -19.93
N MET A 18 -0.51 49.93 -19.82
CA MET A 18 0.68 49.41 -19.13
C MET A 18 0.45 49.18 -17.64
N VAL A 19 -0.28 50.08 -16.96
CA VAL A 19 -0.67 49.89 -15.55
C VAL A 19 -1.59 48.69 -15.41
N GLY A 20 -2.54 48.51 -16.33
CA GLY A 20 -3.42 47.34 -16.35
C GLY A 20 -2.65 46.03 -16.50
N VAL A 21 -1.68 45.98 -17.41
CA VAL A 21 -0.78 44.83 -17.60
C VAL A 21 0.06 44.56 -16.36
N LEU A 22 0.57 45.61 -15.71
CA LEU A 22 1.37 45.48 -14.49
C LEU A 22 0.55 44.90 -13.33
N ILE A 23 -0.67 45.41 -13.11
CA ILE A 23 -1.56 44.89 -12.07
C ILE A 23 -1.95 43.44 -12.38
N ALA A 24 -2.30 43.13 -13.63
CA ALA A 24 -2.60 41.76 -14.05
C ALA A 24 -1.41 40.81 -13.83
N GLY A 25 -0.19 41.27 -14.12
CA GLY A 25 1.04 40.53 -13.87
C GLY A 25 1.30 40.30 -12.38
N LEU A 26 1.04 41.30 -11.53
CA LEU A 26 1.20 41.18 -10.07
C LEU A 26 0.22 40.15 -9.48
N PHE A 27 -1.04 40.16 -9.94
CA PHE A 27 -2.02 39.14 -9.57
C PHE A 27 -1.61 37.75 -10.06
N ALA A 28 -1.21 37.63 -11.34
CA ALA A 28 -0.77 36.36 -11.91
C ALA A 28 0.44 35.78 -11.16
N TYR A 29 1.40 36.61 -10.75
CA TYR A 29 2.57 36.19 -9.97
C TYR A 29 2.18 35.57 -8.62
N ARG A 30 1.11 36.07 -7.97
CA ARG A 30 0.66 35.54 -6.68
C ARG A 30 -0.09 34.20 -6.80
N PHE A 31 -0.68 33.94 -7.96
CA PHE A 31 -1.40 32.70 -8.29
C PHE A 31 -0.53 31.66 -8.98
N LEU A 32 0.68 32.02 -9.42
CA LEU A 32 1.59 31.08 -10.06
C LEU A 32 2.11 30.09 -9.02
N SER A 33 1.65 28.85 -9.11
CA SER A 33 2.12 27.77 -8.24
C SER A 33 3.60 27.51 -8.55
N THR A 34 4.44 27.49 -7.52
CA THR A 34 5.86 27.17 -7.66
C THR A 34 6.05 25.67 -7.47
N SER A 35 6.27 24.95 -8.57
CA SER A 35 6.66 23.53 -8.51
C SER A 35 8.19 23.44 -8.50
N ALA A 36 8.75 22.79 -7.48
CA ALA A 36 10.21 22.64 -7.32
C ALA A 36 10.84 21.69 -8.35
N LEU A 37 10.03 20.85 -9.01
CA LEU A 37 10.44 19.89 -10.02
C LEU A 37 9.55 20.06 -11.26
N PRO A 38 10.08 19.99 -12.49
CA PRO A 38 9.25 19.81 -13.67
C PRO A 38 8.45 18.52 -13.52
N GLN A 39 7.13 18.57 -13.72
CA GLN A 39 6.30 17.36 -13.76
C GLN A 39 6.70 16.56 -15.01
N VAL A 40 7.55 15.57 -14.81
CA VAL A 40 7.83 14.55 -15.82
C VAL A 40 7.17 13.28 -15.32
N ASP A 41 5.92 13.10 -15.72
CA ASP A 41 5.14 11.91 -15.40
C ASP A 41 5.67 10.75 -16.27
N TYR A 42 6.75 10.11 -15.83
CA TYR A 42 7.17 8.84 -16.42
C TYR A 42 6.16 7.78 -15.99
N PRO A 43 5.40 7.15 -16.92
CA PRO A 43 4.40 6.17 -16.56
C PRO A 43 5.08 4.91 -16.03
N THR A 44 5.25 4.88 -14.71
CA THR A 44 5.99 3.84 -14.00
C THR A 44 5.06 3.20 -13.00
N ILE A 45 4.92 1.88 -13.09
CA ILE A 45 4.09 1.08 -12.20
C ILE A 45 5.02 0.11 -11.45
N GLN A 46 4.88 0.08 -10.13
CA GLN A 46 5.60 -0.85 -9.28
C GLN A 46 4.63 -1.93 -8.80
N VAL A 47 4.96 -3.19 -9.09
CA VAL A 47 4.28 -4.38 -8.57
C VAL A 47 5.08 -4.92 -7.40
N THR A 48 4.44 -5.13 -6.27
CA THR A 48 5.04 -5.67 -5.05
C THR A 48 4.34 -6.95 -4.64
N THR A 49 5.14 -7.98 -4.33
CA THR A 49 4.66 -9.27 -3.83
C THR A 49 5.43 -9.63 -2.57
N LEU A 50 4.70 -10.07 -1.55
CA LEU A 50 5.24 -10.45 -0.25
C LEU A 50 5.03 -11.94 -0.03
N TYR A 51 6.10 -12.66 0.28
CA TYR A 51 6.05 -14.09 0.56
C TYR A 51 6.99 -14.41 1.72
N PHE A 52 6.50 -14.19 2.93
CA PHE A 52 7.31 -14.23 4.14
C PHE A 52 7.96 -15.60 4.35
N GLY A 53 9.25 -15.59 4.70
CA GLY A 53 10.02 -16.82 4.95
C GLY A 53 10.69 -17.43 3.73
N ALA A 54 10.41 -16.96 2.52
CA ALA A 54 11.10 -17.39 1.30
C ALA A 54 12.51 -16.79 1.17
N SER A 55 13.47 -17.60 0.72
CA SER A 55 14.81 -17.11 0.36
C SER A 55 14.77 -16.27 -0.92
N PRO A 56 15.76 -15.39 -1.15
CA PRO A 56 15.84 -14.59 -2.39
C PRO A 56 15.78 -15.44 -3.66
N ASP A 57 16.39 -16.64 -3.64
CA ASP A 57 16.38 -17.56 -4.78
C ASP A 57 14.98 -18.11 -5.06
N VAL A 58 14.24 -18.52 -4.02
CA VAL A 58 12.85 -18.97 -4.14
C VAL A 58 11.94 -17.82 -4.59
N MET A 59 12.17 -16.62 -4.10
CA MET A 59 11.47 -15.42 -4.55
C MET A 59 11.71 -15.13 -6.03
N ALA A 60 12.94 -15.30 -6.50
CA ALA A 60 13.27 -15.12 -7.90
C ALA A 60 12.57 -16.18 -8.77
N SER A 61 12.71 -17.48 -8.43
CA SER A 61 12.20 -18.57 -9.27
C SER A 61 10.68 -18.75 -9.23
N SER A 62 10.08 -18.64 -8.05
CA SER A 62 8.69 -19.05 -7.82
C SER A 62 7.70 -17.89 -7.89
N VAL A 63 8.16 -16.66 -7.66
CA VAL A 63 7.28 -15.46 -7.66
C VAL A 63 7.66 -14.51 -8.78
N THR A 64 8.93 -14.12 -8.86
CA THR A 64 9.39 -13.06 -9.76
C THR A 64 9.38 -13.53 -11.22
N SER A 65 9.97 -14.69 -11.54
CA SER A 65 10.03 -15.18 -12.93
C SER A 65 8.66 -15.48 -13.56
N PRO A 66 7.66 -16.05 -12.86
CA PRO A 66 6.30 -16.15 -13.40
C PRO A 66 5.66 -14.79 -13.68
N LEU A 67 5.81 -13.82 -12.76
CA LEU A 67 5.27 -12.46 -12.94
C LEU A 67 5.94 -11.74 -14.11
N GLU A 68 7.27 -11.79 -14.21
CA GLU A 68 8.03 -11.19 -15.30
C GLU A 68 7.61 -11.72 -16.67
N ARG A 69 7.34 -13.03 -16.78
CA ARG A 69 6.90 -13.63 -18.04
C ARG A 69 5.54 -13.12 -18.49
N GLN A 70 4.62 -12.86 -17.57
CA GLN A 70 3.30 -12.31 -17.91
C GLN A 70 3.36 -10.80 -18.15
N LEU A 71 4.06 -10.08 -17.27
CA LEU A 71 4.23 -8.62 -17.39
C LEU A 71 5.05 -8.22 -18.62
N GLY A 72 6.03 -9.04 -19.02
CA GLY A 72 6.88 -8.79 -20.19
C GLY A 72 6.16 -8.91 -21.54
N GLN A 73 4.96 -9.50 -21.58
CA GLN A 73 4.16 -9.65 -22.80
C GLN A 73 3.23 -8.45 -23.07
N MET A 74 3.15 -7.50 -22.14
CA MET A 74 2.28 -6.34 -22.25
C MET A 74 2.77 -5.35 -23.32
N ALA A 75 1.83 -4.75 -24.05
CA ALA A 75 2.15 -3.72 -25.03
C ALA A 75 2.58 -2.39 -24.35
N GLY A 76 3.52 -1.68 -24.97
CA GLY A 76 3.96 -0.36 -24.48
C GLY A 76 4.95 -0.39 -23.31
N LEU A 77 5.39 -1.58 -22.88
CA LEU A 77 6.46 -1.73 -21.89
C LEU A 77 7.82 -1.35 -22.51
N SER A 78 8.46 -0.30 -22.00
CA SER A 78 9.78 0.15 -22.45
C SER A 78 10.91 -0.49 -21.67
N GLN A 79 10.73 -0.67 -20.36
CA GLN A 79 11.75 -1.26 -19.48
C GLN A 79 11.08 -1.97 -18.30
N MET A 80 11.63 -3.12 -17.93
CA MET A 80 11.26 -3.87 -16.73
C MET A 80 12.50 -4.10 -15.89
N THR A 81 12.39 -3.91 -14.59
CA THR A 81 13.46 -4.19 -13.63
C THR A 81 12.88 -4.84 -12.40
N SER A 82 13.44 -5.97 -11.99
CA SER A 82 13.00 -6.72 -10.82
C SER A 82 14.10 -6.74 -9.76
N ALA A 83 13.68 -6.74 -8.51
CA ALA A 83 14.53 -6.93 -7.35
C ALA A 83 13.86 -7.92 -6.41
N SER A 84 14.47 -9.08 -6.24
CA SER A 84 14.01 -10.12 -5.30
C SER A 84 14.91 -10.12 -4.08
N SER A 85 14.29 -10.11 -2.90
CA SER A 85 14.95 -10.14 -1.60
C SER A 85 14.25 -11.13 -0.69
N GLY A 86 14.81 -11.40 0.49
CA GLY A 86 14.21 -12.33 1.46
C GLY A 86 12.78 -11.92 1.79
N GLY A 87 11.81 -12.72 1.37
CA GLY A 87 10.39 -12.50 1.58
C GLY A 87 9.70 -11.39 0.79
N SER A 88 10.37 -10.72 -0.16
CA SER A 88 9.75 -9.66 -0.97
C SER A 88 10.31 -9.59 -2.40
N SER A 89 9.42 -9.41 -3.36
CA SER A 89 9.73 -9.16 -4.77
C SER A 89 9.13 -7.83 -5.20
N ILE A 90 9.95 -6.99 -5.83
CA ILE A 90 9.55 -5.68 -6.36
C ILE A 90 9.87 -5.66 -7.85
N ILE A 91 8.86 -5.47 -8.68
CA ILE A 91 8.99 -5.35 -10.13
C ILE A 91 8.58 -3.94 -10.52
N THR A 92 9.49 -3.21 -11.17
CA THR A 92 9.26 -1.85 -11.67
C THR A 92 9.12 -1.89 -13.18
N LEU A 93 7.99 -1.42 -13.67
CA LEU A 93 7.59 -1.40 -15.07
C LEU A 93 7.54 0.04 -15.53
N LYS A 94 8.28 0.35 -16.59
CA LYS A 94 8.29 1.67 -17.22
C LYS A 94 7.69 1.56 -18.61
N PHE A 95 6.63 2.31 -18.84
CA PHE A 95 5.93 2.34 -20.13
C PHE A 95 6.44 3.49 -21.02
N SER A 96 6.12 3.44 -22.31
CA SER A 96 6.34 4.56 -23.24
C SER A 96 5.43 5.75 -22.89
N LEU A 97 5.86 6.98 -23.24
CA LEU A 97 5.09 8.19 -22.97
C LEU A 97 3.77 8.26 -23.76
N ASP A 98 3.63 7.48 -24.83
CA ASP A 98 2.45 7.47 -25.70
C ASP A 98 1.29 6.65 -25.11
N LEU A 99 1.55 5.82 -24.10
CA LEU A 99 0.54 5.01 -23.43
C LEU A 99 0.00 5.76 -22.21
N SER A 100 -1.33 5.88 -22.11
CA SER A 100 -1.94 6.45 -20.91
C SER A 100 -1.73 5.53 -19.72
N LEU A 101 -1.44 6.12 -18.56
CA LEU A 101 -1.15 5.37 -17.34
C LEU A 101 -2.34 4.50 -16.90
N ASP A 102 -3.57 4.94 -17.15
CA ASP A 102 -4.78 4.18 -16.78
C ASP A 102 -4.94 2.91 -17.64
N VAL A 103 -4.54 2.94 -18.92
CA VAL A 103 -4.52 1.73 -19.75
C VAL A 103 -3.40 0.80 -19.28
N ALA A 104 -2.22 1.35 -18.95
CA ALA A 104 -1.12 0.56 -18.41
C ALA A 104 -1.48 -0.15 -17.10
N GLU A 105 -2.27 0.49 -16.22
CA GLU A 105 -2.77 -0.14 -15.00
C GLU A 105 -3.70 -1.32 -15.28
N GLN A 106 -4.62 -1.17 -16.22
CA GLN A 106 -5.54 -2.24 -16.59
C GLN A 106 -4.79 -3.43 -17.18
N GLU A 107 -3.77 -3.18 -18.01
CA GLU A 107 -2.88 -4.22 -18.56
C GLU A 107 -2.10 -4.92 -17.43
N VAL A 108 -1.53 -4.17 -16.49
CA VAL A 108 -0.81 -4.73 -15.33
C VAL A 108 -1.72 -5.61 -14.48
N GLN A 109 -2.92 -5.15 -14.16
CA GLN A 109 -3.89 -5.94 -13.41
C GLN A 109 -4.26 -7.23 -14.13
N THR A 110 -4.44 -7.17 -15.46
CA THR A 110 -4.78 -8.32 -16.29
C THR A 110 -3.62 -9.33 -16.32
N ALA A 111 -2.38 -8.85 -16.45
CA ALA A 111 -1.19 -9.69 -16.42
C ALA A 111 -0.96 -10.33 -15.03
N ILE A 112 -1.21 -9.60 -13.94
CA ILE A 112 -1.18 -10.16 -12.58
C ILE A 112 -2.23 -11.27 -12.45
N ASN A 113 -3.46 -11.03 -12.92
CA ASN A 113 -4.52 -12.04 -12.87
C ASN A 113 -4.19 -13.29 -13.68
N ALA A 114 -3.53 -13.14 -14.84
CA ALA A 114 -3.04 -14.27 -15.64
C ALA A 114 -1.88 -15.01 -14.96
N ALA A 115 -1.04 -14.30 -14.18
CA ALA A 115 0.05 -14.88 -13.42
C ALA A 115 -0.40 -15.59 -12.15
N ASN A 116 -1.57 -15.26 -11.58
CA ASN A 116 -2.03 -15.82 -10.30
C ASN A 116 -2.00 -17.35 -10.26
N ASN A 117 -2.34 -18.05 -11.35
CA ASN A 117 -2.32 -19.51 -11.40
C ASN A 117 -0.90 -20.12 -11.45
N LEU A 118 0.13 -19.30 -11.67
CA LEU A 118 1.53 -19.70 -11.72
C LEU A 118 2.29 -19.33 -10.42
N LEU A 119 1.61 -18.63 -9.51
CA LEU A 119 2.15 -18.24 -8.23
C LEU A 119 1.89 -19.31 -7.17
N PRO A 120 2.69 -19.36 -6.09
CA PRO A 120 2.43 -20.25 -4.97
C PRO A 120 1.08 -19.97 -4.30
N ASP A 121 0.32 -21.03 -3.98
CA ASP A 121 -1.00 -20.95 -3.35
C ASP A 121 -0.94 -20.44 -1.89
N ASP A 122 0.24 -20.47 -1.28
CA ASP A 122 0.50 -20.04 0.11
C ASP A 122 0.88 -18.56 0.23
N LEU A 123 0.71 -17.78 -0.85
CA LEU A 123 0.86 -16.33 -0.80
C LEU A 123 -0.20 -15.72 0.13
N PRO A 124 0.22 -15.01 1.19
CA PRO A 124 -0.72 -14.43 2.16
C PRO A 124 -1.59 -13.32 1.55
N ASN A 125 -1.07 -12.62 0.54
CA ASN A 125 -1.80 -11.62 -0.23
C ASN A 125 -1.38 -11.72 -1.71
N PRO A 126 -2.31 -11.48 -2.65
CA PRO A 126 -1.97 -11.42 -4.07
C PRO A 126 -1.00 -10.26 -4.36
N PRO A 127 -0.28 -10.29 -5.49
CA PRO A 127 0.54 -9.17 -5.93
C PRO A 127 -0.27 -7.88 -6.01
N THR A 128 0.30 -6.79 -5.47
CA THR A 128 -0.31 -5.45 -5.51
C THR A 128 0.50 -4.55 -6.42
N TYR A 129 -0.13 -3.57 -7.04
CA TYR A 129 0.56 -2.59 -7.89
C TYR A 129 0.23 -1.17 -7.45
N LYS A 130 1.16 -0.25 -7.72
CA LYS A 130 0.99 1.19 -7.48
C LYS A 130 1.70 2.01 -8.54
N LYS A 131 1.14 3.16 -8.87
CA LYS A 131 1.80 4.20 -9.66
C LYS A 131 3.00 4.73 -8.84
N VAL A 132 4.17 4.79 -9.45
CA VAL A 132 5.35 5.43 -8.84
C VAL A 132 5.32 6.89 -9.25
N ASN A 133 5.12 7.79 -8.29
CA ASN A 133 5.22 9.22 -8.52
C ASN A 133 6.58 9.71 -7.99
N PRO A 134 7.40 10.42 -8.78
CA PRO A 134 8.59 11.10 -8.27
C PRO A 134 8.30 12.08 -7.11
N ALA A 135 7.04 12.55 -6.98
CA ALA A 135 6.57 13.34 -5.85
C ALA A 135 6.19 12.50 -4.60
N ASP A 136 6.31 11.17 -4.63
CA ASP A 136 6.06 10.28 -3.48
C ASP A 136 7.13 10.41 -2.38
N SER A 137 8.14 11.27 -2.55
CA SER A 137 9.02 11.63 -1.46
C SER A 137 8.21 12.18 -0.29
N ALA A 138 8.49 11.70 0.92
CA ALA A 138 7.76 12.12 2.11
C ALA A 138 7.85 13.65 2.27
N VAL A 139 6.70 14.33 2.16
CA VAL A 139 6.60 15.78 2.39
C VAL A 139 6.86 16.12 3.85
N ILE A 140 6.45 15.22 4.77
CA ILE A 140 6.66 15.34 6.20
C ILE A 140 7.02 13.95 6.75
N THR A 141 8.07 13.88 7.57
CA THR A 141 8.40 12.70 8.38
C THR A 141 8.23 13.06 9.85
N LEU A 142 7.39 12.31 10.56
CA LEU A 142 7.12 12.48 11.99
C LEU A 142 7.62 11.26 12.74
N ALA A 143 8.26 11.49 13.89
CA ALA A 143 8.64 10.44 14.82
C ALA A 143 7.70 10.47 16.03
N ALA A 144 7.26 9.31 16.50
CA ALA A 144 6.45 9.16 17.70
C ALA A 144 7.27 8.43 18.78
N SER A 145 7.31 9.01 19.97
CA SER A 145 7.96 8.43 21.16
C SER A 145 7.14 8.71 22.40
N SER A 146 7.28 7.87 23.43
CA SER A 146 6.66 8.06 24.74
C SER A 146 7.62 7.60 25.83
N ASP A 147 7.70 8.35 26.92
CA ASP A 147 8.47 7.97 28.11
C ASP A 147 7.67 7.04 29.04
N THR A 148 6.34 7.02 28.90
CA THR A 148 5.42 6.30 29.81
C THR A 148 4.83 5.04 29.20
N LEU A 149 4.70 4.98 27.87
CA LEU A 149 4.09 3.86 27.16
C LEU A 149 5.15 2.99 26.48
N PRO A 150 5.01 1.65 26.52
CA PRO A 150 5.82 0.75 25.70
C PRO A 150 5.69 1.09 24.21
N LEU A 151 6.79 0.93 23.46
CA LEU A 151 6.82 1.27 22.03
C LEU A 151 5.77 0.48 21.21
N THR A 152 5.40 -0.72 21.65
CA THR A 152 4.33 -1.53 21.03
C THR A 152 2.96 -0.85 21.12
N GLU A 153 2.63 -0.27 22.27
CA GLU A 153 1.36 0.45 22.48
C GLU A 153 1.36 1.79 21.77
N VAL A 154 2.50 2.49 21.74
CA VAL A 154 2.66 3.71 20.96
C VAL A 154 2.43 3.42 19.48
N GLN A 155 3.03 2.37 18.94
CA GLN A 155 2.82 1.99 17.54
C GLN A 155 1.37 1.62 17.26
N ASP A 156 0.72 0.86 18.13
CA ASP A 156 -0.70 0.50 17.97
C ASP A 156 -1.59 1.74 17.96
N LEU A 157 -1.38 2.69 18.87
CA LEU A 157 -2.10 3.96 18.91
C LEU A 157 -1.87 4.80 17.65
N VAL A 158 -0.63 4.86 17.17
CA VAL A 158 -0.31 5.60 15.95
C VAL A 158 -0.99 4.93 14.75
N ASN A 159 -0.95 3.61 14.63
CA ASN A 159 -1.52 2.87 13.51
C ASN A 159 -3.05 2.87 13.49
N THR A 160 -3.71 2.76 14.66
CA THR A 160 -5.17 2.64 14.75
C THR A 160 -5.89 3.97 14.86
N ARG A 161 -5.24 5.04 15.35
CA ARG A 161 -5.88 6.34 15.55
C ARG A 161 -5.25 7.46 14.75
N VAL A 162 -3.94 7.68 14.91
CA VAL A 162 -3.25 8.84 14.31
C VAL A 162 -3.19 8.71 12.80
N ALA A 163 -2.79 7.54 12.30
CA ALA A 163 -2.74 7.17 10.90
C ALA A 163 -4.05 7.48 10.17
N LEU A 164 -5.16 6.95 10.69
CA LEU A 164 -6.48 7.12 10.10
C LEU A 164 -6.91 8.59 10.08
N LYS A 165 -6.56 9.38 11.11
CA LYS A 165 -6.87 10.81 11.15
C LYS A 165 -6.04 11.63 10.17
N LEU A 166 -4.76 11.33 10.02
CA LEU A 166 -3.89 12.03 9.07
C LEU A 166 -4.27 11.70 7.62
N SER A 167 -4.61 10.45 7.32
CA SER A 167 -5.07 10.04 5.98
C SER A 167 -6.40 10.69 5.55
N GLN A 168 -7.17 11.26 6.48
CA GLN A 168 -8.41 11.99 6.17
C GLN A 168 -8.18 13.46 5.79
N ILE A 169 -6.96 13.98 5.94
CA ILE A 169 -6.65 15.37 5.63
C ILE A 169 -6.56 15.55 4.11
N ASN A 170 -7.29 16.54 3.57
CA ASN A 170 -7.24 16.88 2.15
C ASN A 170 -5.80 17.18 1.71
N GLY A 171 -5.32 16.47 0.68
CA GLY A 171 -3.96 16.60 0.16
C GLY A 171 -2.99 15.52 0.66
N VAL A 172 -3.39 14.66 1.60
CA VAL A 172 -2.59 13.49 2.00
C VAL A 172 -2.92 12.32 1.08
N GLY A 173 -1.97 11.96 0.21
CA GLY A 173 -2.11 10.80 -0.69
C GLY A 173 -1.86 9.46 0.00
N MET A 174 -0.85 9.40 0.87
CA MET A 174 -0.45 8.17 1.57
C MET A 174 0.26 8.49 2.89
N MET A 175 -0.05 7.71 3.92
CA MET A 175 0.71 7.68 5.17
C MET A 175 1.39 6.31 5.27
N THR A 176 2.71 6.30 5.43
CA THR A 176 3.49 5.08 5.66
C THR A 176 4.06 5.10 7.07
N LEU A 177 3.87 3.99 7.78
CA LEU A 177 4.43 3.81 9.11
C LEU A 177 5.73 3.02 8.98
N ALA A 178 6.84 3.60 9.43
CA ALA A 178 8.15 2.97 9.40
C ALA A 178 8.67 2.70 10.82
N GLY A 179 9.20 1.50 11.04
CA GLY A 179 9.78 1.07 12.31
C GLY A 179 8.75 0.62 13.36
N GLY A 180 9.19 0.65 14.62
CA GLY A 180 8.43 0.21 15.79
C GLY A 180 8.41 -1.31 16.01
N HIS A 181 7.70 -1.74 17.06
CA HIS A 181 7.37 -3.14 17.32
C HIS A 181 5.86 -3.37 17.16
N GLN A 182 5.46 -4.03 16.07
CA GLN A 182 4.08 -4.49 15.92
C GLN A 182 3.78 -5.53 17.01
N PRO A 183 2.64 -5.40 17.71
CA PRO A 183 2.25 -6.40 18.68
C PRO A 183 1.98 -7.74 17.98
N ALA A 184 2.67 -8.79 18.43
CA ALA A 184 2.51 -10.13 17.91
C ALA A 184 2.53 -11.14 19.07
N ILE A 185 1.63 -12.12 19.01
CA ILE A 185 1.61 -13.25 19.95
C ILE A 185 2.50 -14.34 19.36
N ARG A 186 3.57 -14.68 20.09
CA ARG A 186 4.50 -15.73 19.67
C ARG A 186 4.27 -17.00 20.48
N VAL A 187 3.82 -18.06 19.81
CA VAL A 187 3.69 -19.39 20.39
C VAL A 187 5.01 -20.14 20.22
N GLN A 188 5.67 -20.47 21.32
CA GLN A 188 6.89 -21.28 21.32
C GLN A 188 6.54 -22.70 21.77
N MET A 189 6.89 -23.68 20.94
CA MET A 189 6.58 -25.09 21.17
C MET A 189 7.86 -25.83 21.58
N ASP A 190 7.75 -26.74 22.57
CA ASP A 190 8.82 -27.69 22.90
C ASP A 190 8.62 -29.01 22.12
N PRO A 191 9.50 -29.32 21.14
CA PRO A 191 9.36 -30.53 20.34
C PRO A 191 9.44 -31.82 21.17
N LYS A 192 10.17 -31.82 22.29
CA LYS A 192 10.31 -33.01 23.15
C LYS A 192 9.02 -33.32 23.89
N ALA A 193 8.36 -32.28 24.42
CA ALA A 193 7.07 -32.41 25.09
C ALA A 193 5.99 -32.90 24.12
N LEU A 194 5.92 -32.32 22.92
CA LEU A 194 4.98 -32.76 21.88
C LEU A 194 5.19 -34.24 21.51
N ALA A 195 6.44 -34.66 21.29
CA ALA A 195 6.76 -36.05 20.98
C ALA A 195 6.37 -37.02 22.10
N ALA A 196 6.51 -36.64 23.37
CA ALA A 196 6.09 -37.46 24.52
C ALA A 196 4.56 -37.69 24.55
N HIS A 197 3.80 -36.73 24.04
CA HIS A 197 2.34 -36.82 23.91
C HIS A 197 1.86 -37.36 22.55
N LYS A 198 2.78 -37.81 21.68
CA LYS A 198 2.49 -38.26 20.29
C LYS A 198 1.84 -37.17 19.42
N LEU A 199 2.11 -35.91 19.73
CA LEU A 199 1.65 -34.75 18.98
C LEU A 199 2.77 -34.24 18.06
N SER A 200 2.37 -33.66 16.94
CA SER A 200 3.23 -32.99 15.97
C SER A 200 3.09 -31.47 16.07
N LEU A 201 4.02 -30.73 15.45
CA LEU A 201 3.90 -29.27 15.34
C LEU A 201 2.69 -28.87 14.48
N GLU A 202 2.30 -29.72 13.53
CA GLU A 202 1.16 -29.48 12.64
C GLU A 202 -0.18 -29.55 13.39
N ASP A 203 -0.27 -30.42 14.41
CA ASP A 203 -1.46 -30.51 15.26
C ASP A 203 -1.70 -29.20 16.02
N VAL A 204 -0.62 -28.56 16.49
CA VAL A 204 -0.69 -27.24 17.15
C VAL A 204 -1.10 -26.16 16.15
N ASN A 205 -0.53 -26.16 14.94
CA ASN A 205 -0.88 -25.19 13.90
C ASN A 205 -2.36 -25.29 13.51
N THR A 206 -2.85 -26.52 13.31
CA THR A 206 -4.24 -26.83 12.98
C THR A 206 -5.19 -26.40 14.12
N LEU A 207 -4.82 -26.66 15.38
CA LEU A 207 -5.62 -26.24 16.53
C LEU A 207 -5.75 -24.71 16.60
N ILE A 208 -4.65 -23.99 16.45
CA ILE A 208 -4.64 -22.52 16.47
C ILE A 208 -5.51 -21.97 15.34
N ALA A 209 -5.35 -22.50 14.13
CA ALA A 209 -6.13 -22.08 12.96
C ALA A 209 -7.65 -22.32 13.15
N ASN A 210 -8.03 -23.45 13.74
CA ASN A 210 -9.44 -23.80 13.98
C ASN A 210 -10.06 -23.04 15.16
N SER A 211 -9.25 -22.63 16.14
CA SER A 211 -9.74 -21.97 17.35
C SER A 211 -9.92 -20.46 17.16
N ASN A 212 -9.15 -19.82 16.28
CA ASN A 212 -9.22 -18.38 16.05
C ASN A 212 -10.15 -18.00 14.88
N VAL A 213 -11.40 -18.49 14.90
CA VAL A 213 -12.36 -18.29 13.80
C VAL A 213 -13.52 -17.40 14.24
N ASN A 214 -13.79 -16.34 13.47
CA ASN A 214 -14.98 -15.50 13.65
C ASN A 214 -16.06 -15.87 12.64
N GLY A 215 -16.77 -16.96 12.91
CA GLY A 215 -17.83 -17.48 12.04
C GLY A 215 -19.23 -17.14 12.55
N SER A 216 -20.17 -16.87 11.63
CA SER A 216 -21.59 -16.71 11.98
C SER A 216 -22.12 -17.95 12.69
N LYS A 217 -22.78 -17.75 13.84
CA LYS A 217 -23.39 -18.82 14.62
C LYS A 217 -24.85 -19.08 14.25
N GLY A 218 -25.35 -18.38 13.23
CA GLY A 218 -26.73 -18.46 12.78
C GLY A 218 -27.68 -17.63 13.65
N GLY A 219 -28.97 -17.89 13.50
CA GLY A 219 -30.02 -17.21 14.24
C GLY A 219 -31.26 -18.08 14.34
N PHE A 220 -32.15 -17.69 15.25
CA PHE A 220 -33.45 -18.32 15.43
C PHE A 220 -34.54 -17.34 15.02
N ASP A 221 -35.40 -17.77 14.11
CA ASP A 221 -36.61 -17.05 13.74
C ASP A 221 -37.81 -17.62 14.47
N SER A 222 -38.46 -16.77 15.27
CA SER A 222 -39.75 -17.03 15.90
C SER A 222 -40.84 -16.23 15.17
N LYS A 223 -42.11 -16.53 15.46
CA LYS A 223 -43.27 -15.90 14.82
C LYS A 223 -43.30 -14.36 14.92
N TYR A 224 -42.66 -13.80 15.96
CA TYR A 224 -42.68 -12.36 16.23
C TYR A 224 -41.27 -11.73 16.34
N HIS A 225 -40.20 -12.52 16.37
CA HIS A 225 -38.83 -12.03 16.55
C HIS A 225 -37.82 -12.90 15.80
N SER A 226 -36.84 -12.26 15.18
CA SER A 226 -35.62 -12.90 14.68
C SER A 226 -34.48 -12.54 15.62
N VAL A 227 -33.73 -13.55 16.08
CA VAL A 227 -32.60 -13.36 16.99
C VAL A 227 -31.36 -13.97 16.35
N THR A 228 -30.32 -13.16 16.13
CA THR A 228 -29.02 -13.63 15.68
C THR A 228 -28.17 -14.04 16.88
N ILE A 229 -27.51 -15.19 16.79
CA ILE A 229 -26.53 -15.63 17.80
C ILE A 229 -25.21 -14.98 17.46
N ASP A 230 -24.70 -14.16 18.37
CA ASP A 230 -23.37 -13.57 18.27
C ASP A 230 -22.47 -14.24 19.31
N ALA A 231 -21.47 -14.99 18.83
CA ALA A 231 -20.40 -15.53 19.65
C ALA A 231 -19.07 -15.35 18.92
N ASN A 232 -18.09 -14.80 19.65
CA ASN A 232 -16.77 -14.51 19.12
C ASN A 232 -15.75 -15.46 19.73
N ASP A 233 -15.26 -16.40 18.93
CA ASP A 233 -14.25 -17.37 19.35
C ASP A 233 -12.81 -16.86 19.12
N GLN A 234 -12.64 -15.62 18.65
CA GLN A 234 -11.31 -15.07 18.39
C GLN A 234 -10.48 -14.93 19.67
N LEU A 235 -9.24 -15.41 19.58
CA LEU A 235 -8.26 -15.34 20.66
C LEU A 235 -7.46 -14.04 20.55
N ARG A 236 -7.54 -13.19 21.57
CA ARG A 236 -6.93 -11.85 21.62
C ARG A 236 -5.76 -11.75 22.59
N THR A 237 -5.71 -12.60 23.61
CA THR A 237 -4.69 -12.54 24.65
C THR A 237 -3.81 -13.78 24.66
N ALA A 238 -2.54 -13.65 25.05
CA ALA A 238 -1.63 -14.79 25.15
C ALA A 238 -2.16 -15.89 26.10
N ALA A 239 -2.92 -15.53 27.13
CA ALA A 239 -3.53 -16.47 28.06
C ALA A 239 -4.62 -17.33 27.38
N GLU A 240 -5.40 -16.75 26.47
CA GLU A 240 -6.42 -17.49 25.70
C GLU A 240 -5.78 -18.55 24.80
N TYR A 241 -4.66 -18.23 24.13
CA TYR A 241 -3.88 -19.22 23.37
C TYR A 241 -3.30 -20.32 24.27
N GLY A 242 -2.88 -19.98 25.49
CA GLY A 242 -2.35 -20.95 26.46
C GLY A 242 -3.39 -21.91 27.03
N ASN A 243 -4.67 -21.55 26.98
CA ASN A 243 -5.78 -22.37 27.47
C ASN A 243 -6.36 -23.30 26.40
N LEU A 244 -5.82 -23.28 25.18
CA LEU A 244 -6.25 -24.18 24.11
C LEU A 244 -5.90 -25.63 24.47
N ILE A 245 -6.88 -26.51 24.31
CA ILE A 245 -6.75 -27.93 24.64
C ILE A 245 -6.28 -28.66 23.38
N LEU A 246 -5.09 -29.28 23.47
CA LEU A 246 -4.57 -30.21 22.48
C LEU A 246 -5.09 -31.61 22.80
N THR A 247 -5.75 -32.24 21.84
CA THR A 247 -6.30 -33.60 21.94
C THR A 247 -5.76 -34.49 20.85
#